data_AF-A0A352KXU4-F1
#
_entry.id   AF-A0A352KXU4-F1
#
_cell.length_a   1.000
_cell.length_b   1.000
_cell.length_c   1.000
_cell.angle_alpha   90.00
_cell.angle_beta   90.00
_cell.angle_gamma   90.00
#
_symmetry.space_group_name_H-M   'P 1'
#
loop_
_entity.id
_entity.type
_entity.pdbx_description
1 polymer ?
#
loop_
_entity_poly.entity_id
_entity_poly.type
_entity_poly.pdbx_seq_one_letter_code
_entity_poly.pdbx_strand_id
1 'polypeptide(L)'
;LGCQRDEKDLRKGVMLLDKKGPYDNLYYCYFATQVLRNWGGEPWERWNGRLRDDLVSWQEQSGDAAGSWAPRDRSDYSVSGGRLLTTCLATLTLEVYYRYQPLLAEELVITIE
;
A
#
# COMPACT_ATOMS: atom_id res chain seq x y z
N LEU A 1 -4.30 -20.15 2.59
CA LEU A 1 -5.19 -18.99 2.82
C LEU A 1 -6.55 -19.35 2.26
N GLY A 2 -7.62 -19.14 3.04
CA GLY A 2 -8.92 -19.80 2.81
C GLY A 2 -10.02 -18.95 2.19
N CYS A 3 -9.88 -17.62 2.16
CA CYS A 3 -10.92 -16.74 1.62
C CYS A 3 -10.82 -16.61 0.09
N GLN A 4 -11.94 -16.79 -0.60
CA GLN A 4 -12.07 -16.60 -2.04
C GLN A 4 -12.47 -15.16 -2.41
N ARG A 5 -12.20 -14.74 -3.65
CA ARG A 5 -12.54 -13.39 -4.16
C ARG A 5 -14.04 -13.08 -4.12
N ASP A 6 -14.87 -14.10 -4.32
CA ASP A 6 -16.32 -14.00 -4.39
C ASP A 6 -16.99 -13.92 -3.00
N GLU A 7 -16.21 -14.09 -1.92
CA GLU A 7 -16.70 -13.91 -0.56
C GLU A 7 -17.11 -12.45 -0.30
N LYS A 8 -18.38 -12.28 0.05
CA LYS A 8 -19.01 -10.96 0.24
C LYS A 8 -18.29 -10.11 1.27
N ASP A 9 -17.77 -10.71 2.34
CA ASP A 9 -17.15 -9.98 3.43
C ASP A 9 -15.73 -9.52 3.09
N LEU A 10 -14.97 -10.30 2.32
CA LEU A 10 -13.69 -9.86 1.76
C LEU A 10 -13.89 -8.66 0.83
N ARG A 11 -14.87 -8.73 -0.07
CA ARG A 11 -15.20 -7.62 -0.98
C ARG A 11 -15.59 -6.36 -0.21
N LYS A 12 -16.43 -6.46 0.82
CA LYS A 12 -16.77 -5.31 1.68
C LYS A 12 -15.53 -4.72 2.34
N GLY A 13 -14.63 -5.55 2.88
CA GLY A 13 -13.38 -5.10 3.48
C GLY A 13 -12.51 -4.31 2.51
N VAL A 14 -12.35 -4.82 1.28
CA VAL A 14 -11.61 -4.14 0.21
C VAL A 14 -12.26 -2.80 -0.15
N MET A 15 -13.60 -2.75 -0.29
CA MET A 15 -14.32 -1.51 -0.57
C MET A 15 -14.17 -0.47 0.55
N LEU A 16 -14.03 -0.90 1.80
CA LEU A 16 -13.75 0.01 2.92
C LEU A 16 -12.35 0.62 2.80
N LEU A 17 -11.35 -0.16 2.39
CA LEU A 17 -9.99 0.34 2.16
C LEU A 17 -9.93 1.30 0.96
N ASP A 18 -10.55 0.92 -0.16
CA ASP A 18 -10.63 1.75 -1.36
C ASP A 18 -11.33 3.09 -1.08
N LYS A 19 -12.46 3.06 -0.38
CA LYS A 19 -13.18 4.27 0.03
C LYS A 19 -12.35 5.15 0.97
N LYS A 20 -11.60 4.54 1.89
CA LYS A 20 -10.79 5.28 2.88
C LYS A 20 -9.57 5.92 2.22
N GLY A 21 -8.94 5.22 1.28
CA GLY A 21 -7.75 5.66 0.58
C GLY A 21 -6.52 5.81 1.48
N PRO A 22 -5.36 6.12 0.89
CA PRO A 22 -4.14 6.36 1.65
C PRO A 22 -4.23 7.65 2.47
N TYR A 23 -3.50 7.73 3.58
CA TYR A 23 -3.29 8.98 4.33
C TYR A 23 -1.96 8.90 5.09
N ASP A 24 -1.63 9.91 5.87
CA ASP A 24 -0.29 10.11 6.49
C ASP A 24 0.17 8.99 7.44
N ASN A 25 -0.69 8.03 7.77
CA ASN A 25 -0.34 6.86 8.57
C ASN A 25 0.29 5.74 7.73
N LEU A 26 1.62 5.73 7.65
CA LEU A 26 2.33 4.71 6.85
C LEU A 26 2.21 3.30 7.39
N TYR A 27 1.91 3.11 8.69
CA TYR A 27 1.65 1.79 9.24
C TYR A 27 0.38 1.19 8.63
N TYR A 28 -0.72 1.95 8.64
CA TYR A 28 -1.95 1.60 7.94
C TYR A 28 -1.71 1.41 6.45
N CYS A 29 -1.05 2.37 5.79
CA CYS A 29 -0.85 2.35 4.35
C CYS A 29 -0.05 1.11 3.91
N TYR A 30 0.95 0.70 4.67
CA TYR A 30 1.73 -0.52 4.38
C TYR A 30 0.86 -1.78 4.39
N PHE A 31 0.01 -1.98 5.40
CA PHE A 31 -0.86 -3.16 5.46
C PHE A 31 -2.01 -3.11 4.45
N ALA A 32 -2.63 -1.93 4.26
CA ALA A 32 -3.68 -1.75 3.27
C ALA A 32 -3.16 -1.99 1.83
N THR A 33 -1.92 -1.58 1.55
CA THR A 33 -1.24 -1.84 0.27
C THR A 33 -1.13 -3.33 -0.02
N GLN A 34 -0.79 -4.16 0.96
CA GLN A 34 -0.72 -5.62 0.76
C GLN A 34 -2.08 -6.24 0.44
N VAL A 35 -3.15 -5.78 1.12
CA VAL A 35 -4.52 -6.25 0.85
C VAL A 35 -4.95 -5.86 -0.55
N LEU A 36 -4.81 -4.58 -0.89
CA LEU A 36 -5.26 -4.03 -2.18
C LEU A 36 -4.43 -4.57 -3.34
N ARG A 37 -3.11 -4.78 -3.16
CA ARG A 37 -2.29 -5.44 -4.17
C ARG A 37 -2.75 -6.86 -4.44
N ASN A 38 -3.00 -7.65 -3.39
CA ASN A 38 -3.50 -9.00 -3.58
C ASN A 38 -4.89 -9.00 -4.21
N TRP A 39 -5.70 -7.98 -3.97
CA TRP A 39 -6.98 -7.81 -4.63
C TRP A 39 -6.85 -7.33 -6.09
N GLY A 40 -5.88 -6.49 -6.46
CA GLY A 40 -5.75 -5.99 -7.83
C GLY A 40 -6.96 -5.20 -8.33
N GLY A 41 -7.08 -5.06 -9.65
CA GLY A 41 -8.16 -4.33 -10.32
C GLY A 41 -8.21 -2.85 -9.97
N GLU A 42 -9.35 -2.19 -10.23
CA GLU A 42 -9.46 -0.75 -10.01
C GLU A 42 -9.15 -0.25 -8.58
N PRO A 43 -9.54 -0.95 -7.49
CA PRO A 43 -9.16 -0.53 -6.14
C PRO A 43 -7.65 -0.44 -5.95
N TRP A 44 -6.91 -1.38 -6.55
CA TRP A 44 -5.45 -1.35 -6.53
C TRP A 44 -4.91 -0.17 -7.34
N GLU A 45 -5.37 0.02 -8.58
CA GLU A 45 -4.87 1.10 -9.45
C GLU A 45 -5.06 2.49 -8.81
N ARG A 46 -6.24 2.76 -8.25
CA ARG A 46 -6.52 4.03 -7.55
C ARG A 46 -5.63 4.23 -6.33
N TRP A 47 -5.52 3.21 -5.49
CA TRP A 47 -4.71 3.26 -4.28
C TRP A 47 -3.25 3.49 -4.60
N ASN A 48 -2.73 2.67 -5.50
CA ASN A 48 -1.32 2.60 -5.84
C ASN A 48 -0.84 3.86 -6.54
N GLY A 49 -1.59 4.35 -7.53
CA GLY A 49 -1.24 5.59 -8.22
C GLY A 49 -1.07 6.75 -7.24
N ARG A 50 -2.02 6.92 -6.32
CA ARG A 50 -1.96 7.99 -5.31
C ARG A 50 -0.82 7.79 -4.31
N LEU A 51 -0.75 6.65 -3.63
CA LEU A 51 0.23 6.45 -2.55
C LEU A 51 1.67 6.44 -3.07
N ARG A 52 1.92 5.87 -4.26
CA ARG A 52 3.25 5.90 -4.89
C ARG A 52 3.70 7.34 -5.12
N ASP A 53 2.85 8.16 -5.73
CA ASP A 53 3.19 9.53 -6.08
C ASP A 53 3.37 10.39 -4.81
N ASP A 54 2.52 10.19 -3.81
CA ASP A 54 2.66 10.78 -2.48
C ASP A 54 4.03 10.44 -1.87
N LEU A 55 4.38 9.14 -1.78
CA LEU A 55 5.66 8.71 -1.20
C LEU A 55 6.87 9.27 -1.96
N VAL A 56 6.86 9.26 -3.29
CA VAL A 56 7.96 9.85 -4.07
C VAL A 56 8.08 11.35 -3.78
N SER A 57 6.96 12.07 -3.72
CA SER A 57 6.95 13.52 -3.44
C SER A 57 7.39 13.85 -2.00
N TRP A 58 7.21 12.94 -1.06
CA TRP A 58 7.52 13.14 0.35
C TRP A 58 8.95 12.72 0.73
N GLN A 59 9.69 12.07 -0.16
CA GLN A 59 11.05 11.65 0.10
C GLN A 59 11.97 12.86 0.22
N GLU A 60 12.76 12.92 1.28
CA GLU A 60 13.78 13.96 1.45
C GLU A 60 14.80 13.90 0.31
N GLN A 61 15.07 15.04 -0.32
CA GLN A 61 15.94 15.11 -1.51
C GLN A 61 17.37 15.56 -1.20
N SER A 62 17.64 16.05 0.01
CA SER A 62 18.92 16.70 0.33
C SER A 62 19.33 16.55 1.79
N GLY A 63 20.62 16.77 2.06
CA GLY A 63 21.20 16.68 3.40
C GLY A 63 21.31 15.24 3.91
N ASP A 64 21.60 15.09 5.20
CA ASP A 64 21.86 13.80 5.83
C ASP A 64 20.65 12.84 5.83
N ALA A 65 19.45 13.39 5.61
CA ALA A 65 18.21 12.63 5.55
C ALA A 65 17.80 12.26 4.11
N ALA A 66 18.58 12.62 3.09
CA ALA A 66 18.23 12.34 1.69
C ALA A 66 17.91 10.84 1.48
N GLY A 67 16.81 10.56 0.78
CA GLY A 67 16.31 9.21 0.53
C GLY A 67 15.39 8.64 1.62
N SER A 68 15.16 9.37 2.71
CA SER A 68 14.32 8.92 3.84
C SER A 68 12.97 9.63 3.92
N TRP A 69 12.10 9.17 4.82
CA TRP A 69 10.80 9.77 5.11
C TRP A 69 10.64 10.10 6.58
N ALA A 70 10.25 11.34 6.88
CA ALA A 70 9.85 11.75 8.23
C ALA A 70 8.40 11.34 8.52
N PRO A 71 8.05 11.00 9.77
CA PRO A 71 6.64 10.79 10.13
C PRO A 71 5.80 12.04 9.85
N ARG A 72 4.63 11.85 9.22
CA ARG A 72 3.69 12.94 8.88
C ARG A 72 2.45 12.95 9.77
N ASP A 73 2.27 11.93 10.61
CA ASP A 73 1.22 11.85 11.62
C ASP A 73 1.79 11.73 13.04
N ARG A 74 0.88 11.70 14.04
CA ARG A 74 1.21 11.51 15.45
C ARG A 74 0.67 10.19 16.01
N SER A 75 0.51 9.18 15.17
CA SER A 75 0.11 7.85 15.65
C SER A 75 1.21 7.22 16.52
N ASP A 76 0.84 6.34 17.43
CA ASP A 76 1.78 5.72 18.38
C ASP A 76 2.98 5.06 17.68
N TYR A 77 2.75 4.43 16.53
CA TYR A 77 3.80 3.80 15.72
C TYR A 77 4.76 4.82 15.11
N SER A 78 4.24 5.92 14.58
CA SER A 78 5.05 7.01 14.02
C SER A 78 5.89 7.71 15.08
N VAL A 79 5.32 7.93 16.26
CA VAL A 79 6.01 8.59 17.39
C VAL A 79 7.10 7.68 17.95
N SER A 80 6.81 6.40 18.14
CA SER A 80 7.78 5.44 18.71
C SER A 80 8.87 5.00 17.72
N GLY A 81 8.53 4.82 16.44
CA GLY A 81 9.46 4.34 15.40
C GLY A 81 10.21 5.44 14.66
N GLY A 82 9.71 6.68 14.67
CA GLY A 82 10.35 7.83 14.06
C GLY A 82 10.68 7.67 12.57
N ARG A 83 11.72 8.38 12.13
CA ARG A 83 12.18 8.40 10.72
C ARG A 83 12.59 7.01 10.22
N LEU A 84 13.22 6.19 11.07
CA LEU A 84 13.67 4.86 10.67
C LEU A 84 12.50 3.97 10.28
N LEU A 85 11.50 3.81 11.17
CA LEU A 85 10.32 3.00 10.87
C LEU A 85 9.56 3.55 9.66
N THR A 86 9.39 4.87 9.60
CA THR A 86 8.68 5.54 8.49
C THR A 86 9.36 5.25 7.15
N THR A 87 10.70 5.31 7.12
CA THR A 87 11.49 4.98 5.93
C THR A 87 11.32 3.51 5.55
N CYS A 88 11.40 2.59 6.51
CA CYS A 88 11.16 1.18 6.24
C CYS A 88 9.77 0.94 5.63
N LEU A 89 8.72 1.52 6.22
CA LEU A 89 7.35 1.34 5.73
C LEU A 89 7.15 1.95 4.33
N ALA A 90 7.71 3.13 4.06
CA ALA A 90 7.68 3.74 2.73
C ALA A 90 8.38 2.86 1.69
N THR A 91 9.61 2.42 1.96
CA THR A 91 10.39 1.56 1.06
C THR A 91 9.66 0.25 0.78
N LEU A 92 9.19 -0.44 1.83
CA LEU A 92 8.47 -1.71 1.69
C LEU A 92 7.16 -1.56 0.89
N THR A 93 6.50 -0.41 1.03
CA THR A 93 5.30 -0.08 0.26
C THR A 93 5.61 0.14 -1.21
N LEU A 94 6.69 0.86 -1.55
CA LEU A 94 7.13 1.07 -2.93
C LEU A 94 7.64 -0.22 -3.59
N GLU A 95 8.21 -1.14 -2.81
CA GLU A 95 8.72 -2.43 -3.30
C GLU A 95 7.64 -3.51 -3.45
N VAL A 96 6.37 -3.20 -3.15
CA VAL A 96 5.29 -4.20 -3.14
C VAL A 96 5.21 -5.01 -4.44
N TYR A 97 5.59 -4.43 -5.59
CA TYR A 97 5.68 -5.08 -6.91
C TYR A 97 6.57 -6.31 -6.95
N TYR A 98 7.69 -6.24 -6.26
CA TYR A 98 8.77 -7.22 -6.34
C TYR A 98 8.71 -8.25 -5.22
N ARG A 99 8.05 -7.90 -4.11
CA ARG A 99 8.02 -8.73 -2.89
C ARG A 99 6.94 -9.80 -2.90
N TYR A 100 5.82 -9.56 -3.57
CA TYR A 100 4.67 -10.46 -3.55
C TYR A 100 4.20 -10.80 -4.96
N GLN A 101 4.16 -12.10 -5.25
CA GLN A 101 3.29 -12.62 -6.30
C GLN A 101 1.84 -12.49 -5.81
N PRO A 102 0.91 -11.94 -6.62
CA PRO A 102 -0.49 -11.82 -6.23
C PRO A 102 -1.05 -13.17 -5.78
N LEU A 103 -1.61 -13.24 -4.58
CA LEU A 103 -2.13 -14.49 -3.99
C LEU A 103 -3.50 -14.89 -4.56
N LEU A 104 -4.28 -13.93 -5.06
CA LEU A 104 -5.56 -14.17 -5.69
C LEU A 104 -5.32 -14.21 -7.21
N ALA A 105 -5.77 -15.28 -7.86
CA ALA A 105 -5.71 -15.38 -9.32
C ALA A 105 -6.44 -14.17 -9.94
N GLU A 106 -5.76 -13.47 -10.83
CA GLU A 106 -6.46 -12.62 -11.81
C GLU A 106 -7.25 -13.55 -12.72
N GLU A 107 -8.52 -13.23 -12.99
CA GLU A 107 -9.25 -13.88 -14.07
C GLU A 107 -8.46 -13.58 -15.36
N LEU A 108 -7.71 -14.58 -15.83
CA LEU A 108 -7.11 -14.57 -17.15
C LEU A 108 -8.25 -14.43 -18.17
N VAL A 109 -8.46 -13.21 -18.65
CA VAL A 109 -9.21 -12.99 -19.87
C VAL A 109 -8.35 -13.58 -20.99
N ILE A 110 -8.57 -14.86 -21.30
CA ILE A 110 -8.05 -15.47 -22.51
C ILE A 110 -8.84 -14.81 -23.63
N THR A 111 -8.27 -13.79 -24.25
CA THR A 111 -8.74 -13.30 -25.54
C THR A 111 -8.46 -14.43 -26.53
N ILE A 112 -9.49 -15.20 -26.87
CA ILE A 112 -9.43 -16.14 -27.98
C ILE A 112 -9.58 -15.28 -29.24
N GLU A 113 -8.47 -15.09 -29.97
CA GLU A 113 -8.49 -14.71 -31.39
C GLU A 113 -8.84 -15.93 -32.25
#